data_AF-B5GHL4-F1
#
_entry.id   AF-B5GHL4-F1
#
_cell.length_a   1.000
_cell.length_b   1.000
_cell.length_c   1.000
_cell.angle_alpha   90.00
_cell.angle_beta   90.00
_cell.angle_gamma   90.00
#
_symmetry.space_group_name_H-M   'P 1'
#
loop_
_entity.id
_entity.type
_entity.pdbx_description
1 polymer ?
#
loop_
_entity_poly.entity_id
_entity_poly.type
_entity_poly.pdbx_seq_one_letter_code
_entity_poly.pdbx_strand_id
1 'polypeptide(L)'
;MPRMMTAGEPERSEVLLAFGAVLKRLRMLRELTQQEFAERVRFSSATVSSIEQGRRMPPEDFIEQSEAVLEARGILEAFVPYLSRSRGMPSWYQEWAAMEQTALGVYTYESRLLPGILQTPAYIRALLRAVPPTPRQEVIEERVESRLARQELLSTKRDPPTTYGFVIEQSVLDRGFGGVSVAQEQLTHLLDIIRDNWNVSVQIIPRYQPEHAGLDGPVHLMEAADHRWHAYTEGQLSGALRSDPTPVSPPQTALREVVGASLQRVRLETTDRRDARHGMSTLTWFKSTYSSSGDSCVEVALTPAVIHIRDSKDVTRPGLTASPTAWTGFLENLPRWAAPSATPEPFVNRAAYWDLYKPSAPHGAPPDPLPVGWTPYAGHGPGVELLGGPRTALELGSGEGREAAWLARGGVRVTGVDVSPVQVGRARRWWAGVGGLDFVCEDVESYVARTERVWDVVYSIWGAAWFCDPASLFPLVRRRLAPGGRFVFSHGETAAGLYGPEILRRRADVAGVPRWGYPPQEWEALLKAAGFSAAQVEVVPGPEGGRGTVVGVGWAGP
;
A
#
# COMPACT_ATOMS: atom_id res chain seq x y z
N MET A 1 -30.70 5.45 0.00
CA MET A 1 -30.30 4.03 0.13
C MET A 1 -30.34 3.40 -1.24
N PRO A 2 -29.21 2.96 -1.82
CA PRO A 2 -29.23 2.28 -3.10
C PRO A 2 -29.77 0.86 -2.91
N ARG A 3 -30.60 0.45 -3.87
CA ARG A 3 -31.29 -0.83 -3.95
C ARG A 3 -30.27 -1.97 -3.89
N MET A 4 -30.40 -2.83 -2.88
CA MET A 4 -29.72 -4.12 -2.81
C MET A 4 -30.13 -4.92 -4.06
N MET A 5 -29.25 -4.98 -5.06
CA MET A 5 -29.38 -5.96 -6.12
C MET A 5 -29.16 -7.33 -5.47
N THR A 6 -30.20 -8.15 -5.50
CA THR A 6 -30.18 -9.53 -5.02
C THR A 6 -29.01 -10.25 -5.67
N ALA A 7 -28.07 -10.71 -4.84
CA ALA A 7 -27.03 -11.65 -5.27
C ALA A 7 -27.73 -12.83 -5.94
N GLY A 8 -27.46 -13.04 -7.24
CA GLY A 8 -27.87 -14.26 -7.92
C GLY A 8 -27.32 -15.46 -7.15
N GLU A 9 -28.14 -16.50 -7.02
CA GLU A 9 -27.72 -17.77 -6.43
C GLU A 9 -26.39 -18.24 -7.05
N PRO A 10 -25.49 -18.87 -6.27
CA PRO A 10 -24.24 -19.38 -6.83
C PRO A 10 -24.55 -20.33 -7.99
N GLU A 11 -24.06 -20.00 -9.17
CA GLU A 11 -24.19 -20.81 -10.38
C GLU A 11 -23.72 -22.25 -10.07
N ARG A 12 -24.63 -23.20 -10.25
CA ARG A 12 -24.37 -24.63 -10.01
C ARG A 12 -23.33 -25.10 -11.03
N SER A 13 -22.33 -25.86 -10.60
CA SER A 13 -21.33 -26.43 -11.51
C SER A 13 -22.03 -27.27 -12.60
N GLU A 14 -21.92 -26.83 -13.86
CA GLU A 14 -22.51 -27.53 -15.01
C GLU A 14 -22.03 -28.98 -15.12
N VAL A 15 -20.79 -29.26 -14.66
CA VAL A 15 -20.21 -30.61 -14.59
C VAL A 15 -20.93 -31.48 -13.57
N LEU A 16 -21.32 -30.94 -12.41
CA LEU A 16 -22.09 -31.69 -11.41
C LEU A 16 -23.51 -31.99 -11.89
N LEU A 17 -24.12 -31.05 -12.60
CA LEU A 17 -25.43 -31.26 -13.23
C LEU A 17 -25.37 -32.33 -14.32
N ALA A 18 -24.34 -32.29 -15.18
CA ALA A 18 -24.11 -33.28 -16.22
C ALA A 18 -23.85 -34.68 -15.63
N PHE A 19 -22.96 -34.77 -14.63
CA PHE A 19 -22.69 -36.03 -13.92
C PHE A 19 -23.96 -36.60 -13.29
N GLY A 20 -24.72 -35.77 -12.56
CA GLY A 20 -25.97 -36.19 -11.92
C GLY A 20 -27.01 -36.69 -12.92
N ALA A 21 -27.15 -36.03 -14.07
CA ALA A 21 -28.04 -36.44 -15.14
C ALA A 21 -27.64 -37.78 -15.77
N VAL A 22 -26.34 -37.98 -16.03
CA VAL A 22 -25.80 -39.24 -16.59
C VAL A 22 -25.96 -40.38 -15.59
N LEU A 23 -25.62 -40.16 -14.32
CA LEU A 23 -25.81 -41.13 -13.24
C LEU A 23 -27.27 -41.56 -13.11
N LYS A 24 -28.19 -40.58 -13.08
CA LYS A 24 -29.64 -40.82 -13.03
C LYS A 24 -30.10 -41.66 -14.23
N ARG A 25 -29.62 -41.34 -15.43
CA ARG A 25 -29.97 -42.08 -16.64
C ARG A 25 -29.49 -43.52 -16.59
N LEU A 26 -28.24 -43.76 -16.18
CA LEU A 26 -27.67 -45.09 -16.05
C LEU A 26 -28.40 -45.93 -14.99
N ARG A 27 -28.74 -45.32 -13.84
CA ARG A 27 -29.58 -45.98 -12.83
C ARG A 27 -30.94 -46.40 -13.38
N MET A 28 -31.61 -45.52 -14.11
CA MET A 28 -32.92 -45.81 -14.71
C MET A 28 -32.86 -46.91 -15.78
N LEU A 29 -31.76 -47.01 -16.54
CA LEU A 29 -31.56 -48.09 -17.51
C LEU A 29 -31.36 -49.46 -16.85
N ARG A 30 -30.95 -49.47 -15.58
CA ARG A 30 -30.89 -50.67 -14.73
C ARG A 30 -32.17 -50.91 -13.93
N GLU A 31 -33.20 -50.11 -14.19
CA GLU A 31 -34.51 -50.17 -13.55
C GLU A 31 -34.47 -50.05 -12.02
N LEU A 32 -33.43 -49.41 -11.48
CA LEU A 32 -33.25 -49.26 -10.03
C LEU A 32 -33.92 -48.00 -9.52
N THR A 33 -34.62 -48.10 -8.39
CA THR A 33 -35.03 -46.92 -7.62
C THR A 33 -33.81 -46.27 -6.97
N GLN A 34 -33.94 -45.00 -6.54
CA GLN A 34 -32.86 -44.32 -5.82
C GLN A 34 -32.50 -45.04 -4.50
N GLN A 35 -33.48 -45.66 -3.84
CA GLN A 35 -33.27 -46.40 -2.61
C GLN A 35 -32.49 -47.69 -2.84
N GLU A 36 -32.90 -48.51 -3.80
CA GLU A 36 -32.21 -49.77 -4.14
C GLU A 36 -30.79 -49.51 -4.65
N PHE A 37 -30.60 -48.46 -5.44
CA PHE A 37 -29.27 -48.07 -5.89
C PHE A 37 -28.39 -47.65 -4.71
N ALA A 38 -28.92 -46.80 -3.82
CA ALA A 38 -28.20 -46.34 -2.63
C ALA A 38 -27.73 -47.48 -1.74
N GLU A 39 -28.57 -48.50 -1.52
CA GLU A 39 -28.21 -49.71 -0.77
C GLU A 39 -27.03 -50.46 -1.43
N ARG A 40 -27.03 -50.58 -2.76
CA ARG A 40 -25.97 -51.29 -3.51
C ARG A 40 -24.64 -50.54 -3.53
N VAL A 41 -24.67 -49.21 -3.58
CA VAL A 41 -23.45 -48.38 -3.48
C VAL A 41 -23.07 -48.04 -2.04
N ARG A 42 -23.84 -48.51 -1.04
CA ARG A 42 -23.64 -48.25 0.40
C ARG A 42 -23.69 -46.77 0.80
N PHE A 43 -24.59 -46.01 0.16
CA PHE A 43 -24.91 -44.63 0.53
C PHE A 43 -26.39 -44.48 0.90
N SER A 44 -26.78 -43.30 1.41
CA SER A 44 -28.20 -43.01 1.67
C SER A 44 -28.92 -42.56 0.39
N SER A 45 -30.22 -42.88 0.28
CA SER A 45 -31.05 -42.42 -0.85
C SER A 45 -31.06 -40.89 -1.01
N ALA A 46 -30.96 -40.15 0.10
CA ALA A 46 -30.82 -38.70 0.08
C ALA A 46 -29.48 -38.23 -0.53
N THR A 47 -28.41 -38.99 -0.31
CA THR A 47 -27.09 -38.72 -0.92
C THR A 47 -27.14 -38.96 -2.43
N VAL A 48 -27.72 -40.09 -2.85
CA VAL A 48 -27.96 -40.40 -4.27
C VAL A 48 -28.78 -39.29 -4.93
N SER A 49 -29.92 -38.91 -4.36
CA SER A 49 -30.75 -37.83 -4.91
C SER A 49 -30.00 -36.51 -5.02
N SER A 50 -29.21 -36.15 -4.01
CA SER A 50 -28.45 -34.90 -4.00
C SER A 50 -27.37 -34.87 -5.08
N ILE A 51 -26.70 -36.00 -5.32
CA ILE A 51 -25.71 -36.17 -6.40
C ILE A 51 -26.39 -36.13 -7.78
N GLU A 52 -27.51 -36.83 -7.97
CA GLU A 52 -28.28 -36.81 -9.23
C GLU A 52 -28.80 -35.41 -9.60
N GLN A 53 -29.02 -34.56 -8.60
CA GLN A 53 -29.46 -33.18 -8.78
C GLN A 53 -28.28 -32.19 -8.96
N GLY A 54 -27.05 -32.68 -8.98
CA GLY A 54 -25.84 -31.86 -9.05
C GLY A 54 -25.64 -30.96 -7.82
N ARG A 55 -26.28 -31.27 -6.69
CA ARG A 55 -26.20 -30.49 -5.44
C ARG A 55 -25.08 -30.95 -4.52
N ARG A 56 -24.53 -32.14 -4.76
CA ARG A 56 -23.48 -32.74 -3.95
C ARG A 56 -22.40 -33.36 -4.83
N MET A 57 -21.15 -33.11 -4.44
CA MET A 57 -19.98 -33.76 -5.03
C MET A 57 -20.04 -35.27 -4.78
N PRO A 58 -19.96 -36.12 -5.81
CA PRO A 58 -19.84 -37.56 -5.62
C PRO A 58 -18.47 -37.90 -4.99
N PRO A 59 -18.45 -38.63 -3.87
CA PRO A 59 -17.22 -39.23 -3.33
C PRO A 59 -16.56 -40.19 -4.33
N GLU A 60 -15.25 -40.39 -4.23
CA GLU A 60 -14.50 -41.28 -5.14
C GLU A 60 -14.98 -42.74 -5.02
N ASP A 61 -15.18 -43.22 -3.79
CA ASP A 61 -15.75 -44.54 -3.49
C ASP A 61 -17.20 -44.69 -3.98
N PHE A 62 -17.96 -43.59 -4.07
CA PHE A 62 -19.29 -43.59 -4.68
C PHE A 62 -19.20 -43.82 -6.20
N ILE A 63 -18.24 -43.18 -6.89
CA ILE A 63 -18.07 -43.30 -8.34
C ILE A 63 -17.63 -44.73 -8.71
N GLU A 64 -16.64 -45.27 -8.00
CA GLU A 64 -16.14 -46.63 -8.19
C GLU A 64 -17.26 -47.67 -8.01
N GLN A 65 -18.06 -47.54 -6.95
CA GLN A 65 -19.18 -48.45 -6.71
C GLN A 65 -20.30 -48.29 -7.74
N SER A 66 -20.54 -47.06 -8.20
CA SER A 66 -21.55 -46.78 -9.22
C SER A 66 -21.16 -47.35 -10.58
N GLU A 67 -19.88 -47.33 -10.95
CA GLU A 67 -19.36 -47.97 -12.16
C GLU A 67 -19.69 -49.46 -12.20
N ALA A 68 -19.41 -50.15 -11.10
CA ALA A 68 -19.68 -51.59 -10.98
C ALA A 68 -21.18 -51.90 -10.97
N VAL A 69 -21.97 -51.18 -10.17
CA VAL A 69 -23.41 -51.44 -9.99
C VAL A 69 -24.23 -51.10 -11.24
N LEU A 70 -23.83 -50.07 -11.98
CA LEU A 70 -24.54 -49.63 -13.19
C LEU A 70 -23.96 -50.25 -14.47
N GLU A 71 -22.84 -50.97 -14.35
CA GLU A 71 -21.97 -51.40 -15.45
C GLU A 71 -21.73 -50.24 -16.43
N ALA A 72 -21.27 -49.11 -15.91
CA ALA A 72 -21.14 -47.88 -16.68
C ALA A 72 -19.94 -47.89 -17.65
N ARG A 73 -19.11 -48.93 -17.62
CA ARG A 73 -18.02 -49.19 -18.59
C ARG A 73 -17.07 -47.99 -18.74
N GLY A 74 -16.77 -47.33 -17.62
CA GLY A 74 -15.86 -46.20 -17.56
C GLY A 74 -16.51 -44.85 -17.89
N ILE A 75 -17.83 -44.80 -18.11
CA ILE A 75 -18.55 -43.54 -18.38
C ILE A 75 -18.51 -42.60 -17.18
N LEU A 76 -18.70 -43.10 -15.95
CA LEU A 76 -18.66 -42.31 -14.72
C LEU A 76 -17.21 -42.00 -14.31
N GLU A 77 -16.29 -42.94 -14.50
CA GLU A 77 -14.84 -42.74 -14.34
C GLU A 77 -14.31 -41.66 -15.28
N ALA A 78 -14.83 -41.55 -16.50
CA ALA A 78 -14.46 -40.48 -17.43
C ALA A 78 -14.80 -39.08 -16.89
N PHE A 79 -15.72 -38.96 -15.93
CA PHE A 79 -15.97 -37.69 -15.23
C PHE A 79 -14.97 -37.42 -14.12
N VAL A 80 -14.23 -38.40 -13.59
CA VAL A 80 -13.28 -38.22 -12.47
C VAL A 80 -12.28 -37.08 -12.72
N PRO A 81 -11.65 -36.94 -13.91
CA PRO A 81 -10.80 -35.79 -14.22
C PRO A 81 -11.54 -34.44 -14.21
N TYR A 82 -12.86 -34.41 -14.45
CA TYR A 82 -13.69 -33.20 -14.47
C TYR A 82 -14.32 -32.90 -13.11
N LEU A 83 -14.49 -33.94 -12.28
CA LEU A 83 -14.92 -33.89 -10.89
C LEU A 83 -13.76 -33.52 -9.96
N SER A 84 -12.53 -33.95 -10.29
CA SER A 84 -11.28 -33.57 -9.63
C SER A 84 -10.76 -32.19 -10.06
N ARG A 85 -11.35 -31.55 -11.08
CA ARG A 85 -11.14 -30.12 -11.44
C ARG A 85 -11.69 -29.13 -10.40
N SER A 86 -12.18 -29.62 -9.24
CA SER A 86 -12.35 -28.83 -8.01
C SER A 86 -11.17 -28.97 -7.02
N ARG A 87 -10.17 -29.82 -7.30
CA ARG A 87 -8.87 -29.93 -6.59
C ARG A 87 -7.69 -29.37 -7.40
N GLY A 88 -7.89 -29.09 -8.67
CA GLY A 88 -6.98 -28.32 -9.52
C GLY A 88 -7.79 -27.32 -10.33
N MET A 89 -7.47 -26.04 -10.13
CA MET A 89 -7.80 -24.86 -10.94
C MET A 89 -9.17 -24.87 -11.69
N PRO A 90 -10.15 -24.04 -11.26
CA PRO A 90 -11.52 -24.03 -11.81
C PRO A 90 -11.62 -23.92 -13.34
N SER A 91 -12.70 -24.42 -13.96
CA SER A 91 -12.89 -24.44 -15.42
C SER A 91 -12.73 -23.07 -16.08
N TRP A 92 -13.26 -22.01 -15.45
CA TRP A 92 -13.09 -20.63 -15.91
C TRP A 92 -11.62 -20.17 -15.90
N TYR A 93 -10.78 -20.73 -15.03
CA TYR A 93 -9.35 -20.43 -15.02
C TYR A 93 -8.62 -21.22 -16.11
N GLN A 94 -9.07 -22.43 -16.45
CA GLN A 94 -8.51 -23.17 -17.60
C GLN A 94 -8.78 -22.42 -18.90
N GLU A 95 -9.99 -21.86 -19.04
CA GLU A 95 -10.35 -20.98 -20.15
C GLU A 95 -9.49 -19.69 -20.15
N TRP A 96 -9.33 -19.04 -19.00
CA TRP A 96 -8.44 -17.89 -18.86
C TRP A 96 -6.99 -18.22 -19.25
N ALA A 97 -6.44 -19.33 -18.73
CA ALA A 97 -5.08 -19.75 -19.00
C ALA A 97 -4.85 -20.11 -20.47
N ALA A 98 -5.85 -20.72 -21.13
CA ALA A 98 -5.79 -20.99 -22.57
C ALA A 98 -5.79 -19.68 -23.38
N MET A 99 -6.66 -18.72 -23.02
CA MET A 99 -6.72 -17.43 -23.70
C MET A 99 -5.47 -16.58 -23.47
N GLU A 100 -4.89 -16.61 -22.27
CA GLU A 100 -3.66 -15.87 -21.91
C GLU A 100 -2.47 -16.24 -22.81
N GLN A 101 -2.38 -17.48 -23.28
CA GLN A 101 -1.35 -17.94 -24.23
C GLN A 101 -1.43 -17.26 -25.60
N THR A 102 -2.57 -16.67 -25.95
CA THR A 102 -2.81 -16.00 -27.24
C THR A 102 -3.25 -14.54 -27.08
N ALA A 103 -3.24 -14.01 -25.86
CA ALA A 103 -3.69 -12.66 -25.57
C ALA A 103 -2.78 -11.59 -26.19
N LEU A 104 -3.39 -10.50 -26.65
CA LEU A 104 -2.70 -9.29 -27.09
C LEU A 104 -2.28 -8.44 -25.89
N GLY A 105 -3.11 -8.41 -24.84
CA GLY A 105 -2.85 -7.66 -23.62
C GLY A 105 -3.49 -8.29 -22.39
N VAL A 106 -2.81 -8.22 -21.25
CA VAL A 106 -3.30 -8.68 -19.95
C VAL A 106 -3.04 -7.58 -18.92
N TYR A 107 -4.08 -7.14 -18.24
CA TYR A 107 -4.02 -6.07 -17.27
C TYR A 107 -4.60 -6.51 -15.94
N THR A 108 -3.90 -6.29 -14.83
CA THR A 108 -4.31 -6.73 -13.51
C THR A 108 -4.25 -5.58 -12.52
N TYR A 109 -5.33 -5.35 -11.79
CA TYR A 109 -5.32 -4.61 -10.53
C TYR A 109 -5.32 -5.61 -9.37
N GLU A 110 -4.35 -5.49 -8.46
CA GLU A 110 -4.26 -6.32 -7.26
C GLU A 110 -4.15 -5.47 -5.99
N SER A 111 -5.00 -5.81 -5.02
CA SER A 111 -5.09 -5.14 -3.71
C SER A 111 -4.80 -6.07 -2.54
N ARG A 112 -4.59 -7.36 -2.79
CA ARG A 112 -4.50 -8.39 -1.75
C ARG A 112 -3.12 -9.03 -1.67
N LEU A 113 -2.54 -9.35 -2.83
CA LEU A 113 -1.28 -10.08 -2.99
C LEU A 113 -0.64 -9.73 -4.34
N LEU A 114 0.65 -10.02 -4.48
CA LEU A 114 1.30 -9.87 -5.78
C LEU A 114 0.68 -10.82 -6.81
N PRO A 115 0.45 -10.39 -8.06
CA PRO A 115 0.00 -11.27 -9.13
C PRO A 115 0.88 -12.51 -9.25
N GLY A 116 0.26 -13.70 -9.37
CA GLY A 116 0.97 -14.98 -9.31
C GLY A 116 2.14 -15.12 -10.29
N ILE A 117 2.01 -14.53 -11.48
CA ILE A 117 3.04 -14.54 -12.53
C ILE A 117 4.29 -13.69 -12.17
N LEU A 118 4.20 -12.85 -11.14
CA LEU A 118 5.30 -12.02 -10.65
C LEU A 118 5.96 -12.60 -9.40
N GLN A 119 5.50 -13.75 -8.88
CA GLN A 119 5.90 -14.25 -7.56
C GLN A 119 7.18 -15.10 -7.59
N THR A 120 8.03 -14.99 -6.58
CA THR A 120 9.18 -15.88 -6.40
C THR A 120 8.78 -17.21 -5.76
N PRO A 121 9.61 -18.28 -5.86
CA PRO A 121 9.36 -19.54 -5.19
C PRO A 121 9.13 -19.38 -3.68
N ALA A 122 9.91 -18.51 -3.02
CA ALA A 122 9.78 -18.25 -1.59
C ALA A 122 8.42 -17.61 -1.24
N TYR A 123 7.97 -16.65 -2.05
CA TYR A 123 6.66 -16.00 -1.88
C TYR A 123 5.51 -17.00 -2.07
N ILE A 124 5.58 -17.86 -3.09
CA ILE A 124 4.56 -18.88 -3.37
C ILE A 124 4.45 -19.87 -2.20
N ARG A 125 5.58 -20.37 -1.68
CA ARG A 125 5.58 -21.27 -0.53
C ARG A 125 5.00 -20.61 0.71
N ALA A 126 5.34 -19.35 0.97
CA ALA A 126 4.78 -18.58 2.08
C ALA A 126 3.24 -18.45 1.94
N LEU A 127 2.75 -18.17 0.73
CA LEU A 127 1.33 -18.05 0.44
C LEU A 127 0.58 -19.37 0.68
N LEU A 128 1.09 -20.48 0.14
CA LEU A 128 0.44 -21.79 0.26
C LEU A 128 0.41 -22.31 1.71
N ARG A 129 1.35 -21.88 2.55
CA ARG A 129 1.39 -22.23 3.98
C ARG A 129 0.48 -21.36 4.84
N ALA A 130 0.14 -20.15 4.38
CA ALA A 130 -0.60 -19.16 5.17
C ALA A 130 -2.12 -19.44 5.26
N VAL A 131 -2.69 -20.25 4.36
CA VAL A 131 -4.13 -20.52 4.31
C VAL A 131 -4.41 -22.00 4.68
N PRO A 132 -5.11 -22.26 5.79
CA PRO A 132 -5.51 -23.62 6.16
C PRO A 132 -6.58 -24.21 5.21
N PRO A 133 -6.58 -25.53 4.96
CA PRO A 133 -5.60 -26.50 5.44
C PRO A 133 -4.28 -26.42 4.66
N THR A 134 -3.16 -26.42 5.37
CA THR A 134 -1.82 -26.41 4.76
C THR A 134 -1.65 -27.66 3.87
N PRO A 135 -1.34 -27.50 2.57
CA PRO A 135 -1.10 -28.63 1.68
C PRO A 135 0.15 -29.42 2.09
N ARG A 136 0.24 -30.67 1.61
CA ARG A 136 1.48 -31.47 1.74
C ARG A 136 2.62 -30.84 0.96
N GLN A 137 3.85 -31.13 1.37
CA GLN A 137 5.06 -30.52 0.78
C GLN A 137 5.19 -30.83 -0.71
N GLU A 138 4.80 -32.02 -1.16
CA GLU A 138 4.83 -32.40 -2.58
C GLU A 138 3.88 -31.53 -3.42
N VAL A 139 2.68 -31.26 -2.90
CA VAL A 139 1.68 -30.39 -3.54
C VAL A 139 2.12 -28.93 -3.58
N ILE A 140 2.88 -28.49 -2.57
CA ILE A 140 3.45 -27.14 -2.56
C ILE A 140 4.44 -26.98 -3.70
N GLU A 141 5.39 -27.92 -3.85
CA GLU A 141 6.40 -27.84 -4.91
C GLU A 141 5.79 -27.97 -6.30
N GLU A 142 4.80 -28.85 -6.52
CA GLU A 142 4.05 -28.94 -7.79
C GLU A 142 3.41 -27.59 -8.16
N ARG A 143 2.80 -26.90 -7.19
CA ARG A 143 2.19 -25.57 -7.41
C ARG A 143 3.22 -24.48 -7.64
N VAL A 144 4.39 -24.57 -7.03
CA VAL A 144 5.52 -23.66 -7.29
C VAL A 144 5.98 -23.84 -8.73
N GLU A 145 6.27 -25.06 -9.15
CA GLU A 145 6.70 -25.39 -10.52
C GLU A 145 5.69 -24.90 -11.56
N SER A 146 4.39 -25.16 -11.34
CA SER A 146 3.33 -24.69 -12.23
C SER A 146 3.30 -23.15 -12.37
N ARG A 147 3.50 -22.41 -11.27
CA ARG A 147 3.55 -20.93 -11.31
C ARG A 147 4.80 -20.41 -12.01
N LEU A 148 5.95 -21.05 -11.79
CA LEU A 148 7.21 -20.67 -12.44
C LEU A 148 7.17 -20.93 -13.94
N ALA A 149 6.64 -22.08 -14.36
CA ALA A 149 6.44 -22.39 -15.78
C ALA A 149 5.55 -21.35 -16.47
N ARG A 150 4.52 -20.84 -15.78
CA ARG A 150 3.65 -19.77 -16.29
C ARG A 150 4.39 -18.44 -16.52
N GLN A 151 5.50 -18.17 -15.84
CA GLN A 151 6.24 -16.92 -16.03
C GLN A 151 6.87 -16.78 -17.41
N GLU A 152 7.05 -17.89 -18.14
CA GLU A 152 7.51 -17.85 -19.54
C GLU A 152 6.59 -17.02 -20.44
N LEU A 153 5.32 -16.84 -20.06
CA LEU A 153 4.36 -16.01 -20.80
C LEU A 153 4.75 -14.52 -20.84
N LEU A 154 5.60 -14.05 -19.92
CA LEU A 154 6.12 -12.68 -19.93
C LEU A 154 7.16 -12.47 -21.04
N SER A 155 7.68 -13.55 -21.64
CA SER A 155 8.77 -13.49 -22.61
C SER A 155 8.48 -12.57 -23.79
N THR A 156 9.41 -11.65 -24.04
CA THR A 156 9.42 -10.74 -25.19
C THR A 156 9.69 -11.45 -26.53
N LYS A 157 10.02 -12.75 -26.51
CA LYS A 157 10.31 -13.55 -27.71
C LYS A 157 9.07 -14.16 -28.36
N ARG A 158 7.88 -13.97 -27.76
CA ARG A 158 6.61 -14.44 -28.29
C ARG A 158 6.20 -13.59 -29.50
N ASP A 159 5.50 -14.21 -30.45
CA ASP A 159 5.03 -13.55 -31.68
C ASP A 159 3.52 -13.77 -31.87
N PRO A 160 2.68 -12.71 -31.78
CA PRO A 160 3.03 -11.37 -31.31
C PRO A 160 3.32 -11.37 -29.79
N PRO A 161 4.11 -10.40 -29.28
CA PRO A 161 4.35 -10.27 -27.85
C PRO A 161 3.08 -9.78 -27.13
N THR A 162 2.69 -10.44 -26.04
CA THR A 162 1.58 -10.00 -25.17
C THR A 162 2.03 -8.82 -24.30
N THR A 163 1.23 -7.75 -24.24
CA THR A 163 1.46 -6.64 -23.30
C THR A 163 0.93 -6.98 -21.91
N TYR A 164 1.71 -6.75 -20.86
CA TYR A 164 1.29 -6.92 -19.47
C TYR A 164 1.29 -5.58 -18.72
N GLY A 165 0.18 -5.30 -18.03
CA GLY A 165 0.06 -4.16 -17.13
C GLY A 165 -0.40 -4.57 -15.74
N PHE A 166 0.40 -4.29 -14.73
CA PHE A 166 0.06 -4.59 -13.34
C PHE A 166 -0.10 -3.28 -12.57
N VAL A 167 -1.22 -3.13 -11.88
CA VAL A 167 -1.48 -2.06 -10.92
C VAL A 167 -1.60 -2.71 -9.55
N ILE A 168 -0.69 -2.38 -8.64
CA ILE A 168 -0.57 -3.06 -7.35
C ILE A 168 -0.68 -2.02 -6.25
N GLU A 169 -1.49 -2.31 -5.24
CA GLU A 169 -1.56 -1.52 -4.02
C GLU A 169 -0.22 -1.50 -3.27
N GLN A 170 0.24 -0.32 -2.85
CA GLN A 170 1.49 -0.20 -2.07
C GLN A 170 1.42 -1.06 -0.80
N SER A 171 0.23 -1.20 -0.21
CA SER A 171 0.00 -2.04 0.98
C SER A 171 0.36 -3.52 0.78
N VAL A 172 0.33 -4.03 -0.47
CA VAL A 172 0.76 -5.40 -0.81
C VAL A 172 2.27 -5.56 -0.66
N LEU A 173 3.04 -4.54 -1.04
CA LEU A 173 4.50 -4.54 -0.92
C LEU A 173 4.93 -4.28 0.52
N ASP A 174 4.29 -3.31 1.18
CA ASP A 174 4.63 -2.89 2.54
C ASP A 174 4.34 -3.97 3.60
N ARG A 175 3.45 -4.92 3.30
CA ARG A 175 3.07 -5.99 4.24
C ARG A 175 4.25 -6.90 4.60
N GLY A 176 5.30 -6.94 3.78
CA GLY A 176 6.46 -7.81 4.03
C GLY A 176 6.07 -9.30 4.06
N PHE A 177 5.14 -9.71 3.17
CA PHE A 177 4.55 -11.04 3.19
C PHE A 177 5.63 -12.13 3.06
N GLY A 178 5.60 -13.11 3.97
CA GLY A 178 6.63 -14.16 4.06
C GLY A 178 7.89 -13.75 4.87
N GLY A 179 7.96 -12.53 5.38
CA GLY A 179 9.10 -12.00 6.13
C GLY A 179 10.05 -11.15 5.27
N VAL A 180 10.99 -10.45 5.93
CA VAL A 180 11.89 -9.48 5.29
C VAL A 180 12.68 -10.07 4.12
N SER A 181 13.25 -11.27 4.29
CA SER A 181 14.07 -11.91 3.24
C SER A 181 13.24 -12.25 2.00
N VAL A 182 12.04 -12.80 2.18
CA VAL A 182 11.12 -13.13 1.09
C VAL A 182 10.65 -11.86 0.38
N ALA A 183 10.35 -10.80 1.14
CA ALA A 183 9.95 -9.51 0.57
C ALA A 183 11.07 -8.86 -0.24
N GLN A 184 12.32 -8.90 0.23
CA GLN A 184 13.48 -8.40 -0.51
C GLN A 184 13.71 -9.17 -1.81
N GLU A 185 13.74 -10.51 -1.74
CA GLU A 185 13.86 -11.38 -2.92
C GLU A 185 12.76 -11.08 -3.94
N GLN A 186 11.52 -10.92 -3.47
CA GLN A 186 10.37 -10.63 -4.30
C GLN A 186 10.44 -9.25 -4.97
N LEU A 187 10.94 -8.23 -4.29
CA LEU A 187 11.13 -6.89 -4.86
C LEU A 187 12.25 -6.89 -5.91
N THR A 188 13.37 -7.53 -5.63
CA THR A 188 14.46 -7.69 -6.60
C THR A 188 13.97 -8.41 -7.86
N HIS A 189 13.25 -9.52 -7.70
CA HIS A 189 12.68 -10.27 -8.82
C HIS A 189 11.69 -9.44 -9.64
N LEU A 190 10.85 -8.63 -8.99
CA LEU A 190 9.92 -7.73 -9.68
C LEU A 190 10.67 -6.71 -10.55
N LEU A 191 11.75 -6.13 -10.03
CA LEU A 191 12.61 -5.20 -10.78
C LEU A 191 13.31 -5.90 -11.96
N ASP A 192 13.76 -7.14 -11.76
CA ASP A 192 14.36 -7.95 -12.82
C ASP A 192 13.36 -8.23 -13.95
N ILE A 193 12.12 -8.62 -13.62
CA ILE A 193 11.05 -8.80 -14.61
C ILE A 193 10.81 -7.53 -15.42
N ILE A 194 10.67 -6.39 -14.76
CA ILE A 194 10.41 -5.09 -15.42
C ILE A 194 11.58 -4.71 -16.33
N ARG A 195 12.82 -4.98 -15.90
CA ARG A 195 14.03 -4.70 -16.67
C ARG A 195 14.17 -5.58 -17.90
N ASP A 196 13.91 -6.86 -17.75
CA ASP A 196 14.23 -7.85 -18.77
C ASP A 196 13.08 -8.03 -19.79
N ASN A 197 11.90 -7.43 -19.53
CA ASN A 197 10.71 -7.58 -20.36
C ASN A 197 10.05 -6.22 -20.70
N TRP A 198 10.32 -5.68 -21.89
CA TRP A 198 9.80 -4.38 -22.36
C TRP A 198 8.26 -4.33 -22.50
N ASN A 199 7.64 -5.51 -22.61
CA ASN A 199 6.20 -5.70 -22.70
C ASN A 199 5.51 -5.72 -21.32
N VAL A 200 6.25 -5.60 -20.21
CA VAL A 200 5.71 -5.59 -18.84
C VAL A 200 5.76 -4.17 -18.26
N SER A 201 4.65 -3.73 -17.68
CA SER A 201 4.57 -2.47 -16.93
C SER A 201 3.95 -2.71 -15.55
N VAL A 202 4.50 -2.03 -14.55
CA VAL A 202 4.03 -2.10 -13.15
C VAL A 202 3.78 -0.70 -12.64
N GLN A 203 2.64 -0.50 -11.96
CA GLN A 203 2.19 0.74 -11.35
C GLN A 203 1.84 0.48 -9.90
N ILE A 204 2.22 1.40 -9.01
CA ILE A 204 1.94 1.28 -7.59
C ILE A 204 0.90 2.33 -7.19
N ILE A 205 -0.20 1.89 -6.60
CA ILE A 205 -1.18 2.80 -5.99
C ILE A 205 -0.70 3.16 -4.58
N PRO A 206 -0.55 4.45 -4.23
CA PRO A 206 -0.18 4.85 -2.89
C PRO A 206 -1.16 4.36 -1.84
N ARG A 207 -0.64 4.01 -0.66
CA ARG A 207 -1.49 3.60 0.48
C ARG A 207 -2.48 4.70 0.89
N TYR A 208 -2.08 5.97 0.79
CA TYR A 208 -2.93 7.11 1.12
C TYR A 208 -3.51 7.69 -0.16
N GLN A 209 -4.72 7.24 -0.49
CA GLN A 209 -5.48 7.71 -1.64
C GLN A 209 -6.90 8.09 -1.18
N PRO A 210 -7.26 9.38 -1.10
CA PRO A 210 -8.56 9.84 -0.62
C PRO A 210 -9.76 9.34 -1.45
N GLU A 211 -9.54 9.01 -2.74
CA GLU A 211 -10.54 8.47 -3.66
C GLU A 211 -10.01 7.18 -4.30
N HIS A 212 -10.73 6.06 -4.18
CA HIS A 212 -10.28 4.78 -4.74
C HIS A 212 -11.41 4.00 -5.43
N ALA A 213 -11.27 3.76 -6.74
CA ALA A 213 -12.23 3.02 -7.55
C ALA A 213 -12.09 1.47 -7.52
N GLY A 214 -11.14 0.93 -6.75
CA GLY A 214 -10.80 -0.50 -6.70
C GLY A 214 -11.38 -1.25 -5.49
N LEU A 215 -12.35 -0.64 -4.79
CA LEU A 215 -12.87 -1.16 -3.51
C LEU A 215 -13.60 -2.49 -3.63
N ASP A 216 -14.08 -2.84 -4.82
CA ASP A 216 -14.75 -4.12 -5.10
C ASP A 216 -13.76 -5.29 -5.22
N GLY A 217 -12.46 -5.02 -5.15
CA GLY A 217 -11.38 -6.01 -5.14
C GLY A 217 -10.63 -6.14 -6.47
N PRO A 218 -9.74 -7.14 -6.59
CA PRO A 218 -8.89 -7.32 -7.76
C PRO A 218 -9.67 -7.55 -9.05
N VAL A 219 -9.11 -7.03 -10.14
CA VAL A 219 -9.67 -7.11 -11.48
C VAL A 219 -8.59 -7.57 -12.44
N HIS A 220 -8.90 -8.53 -13.28
CA HIS A 220 -8.06 -8.96 -14.38
C HIS A 220 -8.79 -8.70 -15.69
N LEU A 221 -8.13 -8.05 -16.64
CA LEU A 221 -8.63 -7.80 -17.98
C LEU A 221 -7.70 -8.43 -18.99
N MET A 222 -8.27 -8.91 -20.08
CA MET A 222 -7.53 -9.51 -21.17
C MET A 222 -8.12 -9.07 -22.49
N GLU A 223 -7.26 -8.66 -23.40
CA GLU A 223 -7.58 -8.45 -24.81
C GLU A 223 -7.17 -9.70 -25.58
N ALA A 224 -8.14 -10.43 -26.13
CA ALA A 224 -7.92 -11.62 -26.92
C ALA A 224 -7.46 -11.27 -28.36
N ALA A 225 -6.98 -12.27 -29.11
CA ALA A 225 -6.51 -12.10 -30.49
C ALA A 225 -7.59 -11.59 -31.46
N ASP A 226 -8.87 -11.75 -31.11
CA ASP A 226 -10.03 -11.22 -31.86
C ASP A 226 -10.43 -9.80 -31.42
N HIS A 227 -9.59 -9.12 -30.62
CA HIS A 227 -9.80 -7.80 -30.02
C HIS A 227 -11.00 -7.71 -29.06
N ARG A 228 -11.57 -8.84 -28.62
CA ARG A 228 -12.58 -8.84 -27.57
C ARG A 228 -11.92 -8.75 -26.20
N TRP A 229 -12.60 -8.04 -25.31
CA TRP A 229 -12.16 -7.86 -23.94
C TRP A 229 -12.88 -8.83 -23.00
N HIS A 230 -12.09 -9.51 -22.19
CA HIS A 230 -12.55 -10.42 -21.15
C HIS A 230 -12.17 -9.85 -19.79
N ALA A 231 -13.09 -9.89 -18.85
CA ALA A 231 -12.85 -9.50 -17.46
C ALA A 231 -13.01 -10.69 -16.53
N TYR A 232 -12.09 -10.81 -15.58
CA TYR A 232 -12.12 -11.78 -14.52
C TYR A 232 -12.03 -11.08 -13.17
N THR A 233 -12.90 -11.47 -12.25
CA THR A 233 -12.95 -10.96 -10.87
C THR A 233 -13.02 -12.14 -9.89
N GLU A 234 -12.21 -12.06 -8.83
CA GLU A 234 -12.04 -13.16 -7.88
C GLU A 234 -12.50 -12.77 -6.47
N GLY A 235 -13.57 -13.42 -6.00
CA GLY A 235 -14.04 -13.41 -4.61
C GLY A 235 -13.53 -14.63 -3.83
N GLN A 236 -13.70 -14.62 -2.50
CA GLN A 236 -13.15 -15.64 -1.60
C GLN A 236 -13.63 -17.08 -1.88
N LEU A 237 -14.78 -17.27 -2.53
CA LEU A 237 -15.38 -18.58 -2.82
C LEU A 237 -15.97 -18.64 -4.25
N SER A 238 -15.69 -17.67 -5.10
CA SER A 238 -16.28 -17.55 -6.44
C SER A 238 -15.37 -16.76 -7.38
N GLY A 239 -15.23 -17.23 -8.62
CA GLY A 239 -14.61 -16.49 -9.72
C GLY A 239 -15.62 -16.34 -10.85
N ALA A 240 -15.68 -15.18 -11.49
CA ALA A 240 -16.55 -14.95 -12.65
C ALA A 240 -15.73 -14.42 -13.83
N LEU A 241 -15.69 -15.21 -14.91
CA LEU A 241 -15.16 -14.79 -16.21
C LEU A 241 -16.32 -14.18 -17.02
N ARG A 242 -16.12 -12.99 -17.57
CA ARG A 242 -17.13 -12.25 -18.33
C ARG A 242 -16.59 -11.79 -19.67
N SER A 243 -17.37 -12.00 -20.73
CA SER A 243 -16.97 -11.76 -22.12
C SER A 243 -17.90 -10.80 -22.87
N ASP A 244 -19.02 -10.39 -22.25
CA ASP A 244 -19.99 -9.48 -22.86
C ASP A 244 -19.55 -8.00 -22.75
N PRO A 245 -19.83 -7.14 -23.76
CA PRO A 245 -19.36 -5.75 -23.76
C PRO A 245 -19.95 -4.88 -22.63
N THR A 246 -21.23 -5.06 -22.31
CA THR A 246 -21.94 -4.26 -21.30
C THR A 246 -21.45 -4.55 -19.86
N PRO A 247 -21.22 -5.82 -19.45
CA PRO A 247 -20.67 -6.15 -18.13
C PRO A 247 -19.16 -5.95 -17.95
N VAL A 248 -18.38 -5.85 -19.04
CA VAL A 248 -16.92 -5.61 -18.98
C VAL A 248 -16.58 -4.11 -18.84
N SER A 249 -17.53 -3.23 -19.15
CA SER A 249 -17.37 -1.77 -19.05
C SER A 249 -17.08 -1.28 -17.61
N PRO A 250 -17.79 -1.71 -16.54
CA PRO A 250 -17.50 -1.24 -15.19
C PRO A 250 -16.09 -1.66 -14.67
N PRO A 251 -15.64 -2.92 -14.82
CA PRO A 251 -14.26 -3.30 -14.48
C PRO A 251 -13.19 -2.56 -15.29
N GLN A 252 -13.45 -2.27 -16.58
CA GLN A 252 -12.58 -1.44 -17.41
C GLN A 252 -12.50 0.00 -16.91
N THR A 253 -13.64 0.59 -16.54
CA THR A 253 -13.70 1.93 -15.96
C THR A 253 -12.98 1.96 -14.62
N ALA A 254 -13.22 1.00 -13.74
CA ALA A 254 -12.52 0.88 -12.45
C ALA A 254 -11.00 0.78 -12.65
N LEU A 255 -10.53 -0.05 -13.59
CA LEU A 255 -9.10 -0.15 -13.89
C LEU A 255 -8.54 1.17 -14.47
N ARG A 256 -9.27 1.86 -15.34
CA ARG A 256 -8.84 3.16 -15.89
C ARG A 256 -8.73 4.24 -14.82
N GLU A 257 -9.71 4.31 -13.92
CA GLU A 257 -9.69 5.23 -12.78
C GLU A 257 -8.56 4.88 -11.81
N VAL A 258 -8.35 3.59 -11.54
CA VAL A 258 -7.25 3.08 -10.72
C VAL A 258 -5.88 3.40 -11.35
N VAL A 259 -5.73 3.24 -12.66
CA VAL A 259 -4.53 3.65 -13.40
C VAL A 259 -4.32 5.16 -13.30
N GLY A 260 -5.38 5.96 -13.42
CA GLY A 260 -5.32 7.42 -13.26
C GLY A 260 -4.94 7.87 -11.85
N ALA A 261 -5.33 7.12 -10.83
CA ALA A 261 -5.03 7.36 -9.42
C ALA A 261 -3.66 6.80 -8.96
N SER A 262 -3.04 5.92 -9.74
CA SER A 262 -1.75 5.31 -9.40
C SER A 262 -0.57 6.27 -9.59
N LEU A 263 0.49 6.14 -8.79
CA LEU A 263 1.76 6.82 -9.08
C LEU A 263 2.51 6.04 -10.16
N GLN A 264 3.00 6.80 -11.16
CA GLN A 264 3.92 6.42 -12.27
C GLN A 264 3.76 5.02 -12.90
N ARG A 265 3.65 5.01 -14.23
CA ARG A 265 3.89 3.82 -15.06
C ARG A 265 5.40 3.53 -15.11
N VAL A 266 5.87 2.49 -14.44
CA VAL A 266 7.27 2.04 -14.60
C VAL A 266 7.36 1.30 -15.93
N ARG A 267 7.98 1.94 -16.94
CA ARG A 267 8.37 1.34 -18.22
C ARG A 267 9.83 1.69 -18.48
N LEU A 268 10.70 0.70 -18.58
CA LEU A 268 12.09 0.90 -18.94
C LEU A 268 12.17 0.93 -20.47
N GLU A 269 12.29 2.12 -21.06
CA GLU A 269 12.54 2.28 -22.50
C GLU A 269 14.05 2.16 -22.76
N THR A 270 14.47 1.07 -23.40
CA THR A 270 15.84 0.94 -23.92
C THR A 270 15.95 1.73 -25.21
N THR A 271 16.70 2.85 -25.22
CA THR A 271 17.08 3.52 -26.47
C THR A 271 17.88 2.58 -27.36
N ASP A 272 17.46 2.46 -28.62
CA ASP A 272 18.05 1.59 -29.64
C ASP A 272 19.56 1.86 -29.82
N ARG A 273 20.35 0.79 -29.97
CA ARG A 273 21.82 0.78 -29.97
C ARG A 273 22.45 1.58 -31.12
N ARG A 274 21.68 2.09 -32.08
CA ARG A 274 22.20 2.79 -33.26
C ARG A 274 22.33 4.30 -33.09
N ASP A 275 21.51 4.94 -32.26
CA ASP A 275 21.59 6.40 -32.02
C ASP A 275 22.54 6.81 -30.88
N ALA A 276 22.95 5.87 -30.04
CA ALA A 276 23.80 6.14 -28.87
C ALA A 276 25.22 6.64 -29.22
N ARG A 277 25.68 6.49 -30.46
CA ARG A 277 27.06 6.86 -30.84
C ARG A 277 27.26 8.30 -31.30
N HIS A 278 26.21 9.03 -31.70
CA HIS A 278 26.37 10.38 -32.26
C HIS A 278 25.70 11.51 -31.45
N GLY A 279 24.96 11.22 -30.38
CA GLY A 279 24.27 12.25 -29.57
C GLY A 279 24.66 12.36 -28.08
N MET A 280 25.32 11.36 -27.49
CA MET A 280 25.61 11.35 -26.04
C MET A 280 26.92 12.03 -25.62
N SER A 281 27.81 12.34 -26.56
CA SER A 281 29.10 13.01 -26.29
C SER A 281 28.99 14.53 -26.09
N THR A 282 27.87 15.13 -26.48
CA THR A 282 27.62 16.58 -26.44
C THR A 282 26.78 17.04 -25.25
N LEU A 283 26.29 16.11 -24.42
CA LEU A 283 25.51 16.42 -23.22
C LEU A 283 26.42 16.82 -22.05
N THR A 284 25.96 17.77 -21.24
CA THR A 284 26.65 18.16 -20.00
C THR A 284 26.26 17.19 -18.89
N TRP A 285 27.23 16.38 -18.45
CA TRP A 285 27.04 15.34 -17.44
C TRP A 285 27.47 15.83 -16.04
N PHE A 286 26.66 15.50 -15.05
CA PHE A 286 26.86 15.84 -13.64
C PHE A 286 27.05 14.58 -12.81
N LYS A 287 28.13 14.52 -12.03
CA LYS A 287 28.47 13.41 -11.12
C LYS A 287 28.25 13.85 -9.66
N SER A 288 27.74 12.94 -8.83
CA SER A 288 27.55 13.21 -7.39
C SER A 288 28.88 13.50 -6.68
N THR A 289 28.88 14.46 -5.76
CA THR A 289 30.03 14.86 -4.92
C THR A 289 30.30 13.94 -3.73
N TYR A 290 29.45 12.92 -3.48
CA TYR A 290 29.57 11.97 -2.36
C TYR A 290 30.20 10.61 -2.73
N SER A 291 30.95 10.51 -3.82
CA SER A 291 31.56 9.23 -4.25
C SER A 291 32.90 8.97 -3.55
N SER A 292 32.89 8.49 -2.31
CA SER A 292 34.05 7.84 -1.70
C SER A 292 33.88 6.33 -1.67
N SER A 293 34.74 5.63 -2.43
CA SER A 293 35.13 4.22 -2.27
C SER A 293 34.16 3.09 -2.68
N GLY A 294 32.99 3.36 -3.26
CA GLY A 294 32.07 2.32 -3.76
C GLY A 294 32.14 2.12 -5.28
N ASP A 295 32.08 0.87 -5.74
CA ASP A 295 32.23 0.50 -7.16
C ASP A 295 31.01 0.74 -8.07
N SER A 296 30.04 1.55 -7.64
CA SER A 296 28.78 1.78 -8.35
C SER A 296 28.35 3.24 -8.29
N CYS A 297 28.91 4.08 -9.17
CA CYS A 297 28.60 5.51 -9.24
C CYS A 297 27.94 5.85 -10.57
N VAL A 298 26.83 6.61 -10.54
CA VAL A 298 26.11 7.08 -11.72
C VAL A 298 26.35 8.57 -12.00
N GLU A 299 26.21 8.98 -13.25
CA GLU A 299 26.21 10.38 -13.70
C GLU A 299 24.93 10.70 -14.48
N VAL A 300 24.48 11.95 -14.39
CA VAL A 300 23.17 12.40 -14.89
C VAL A 300 23.36 13.57 -15.85
N ALA A 301 22.64 13.58 -16.98
CA ALA A 301 22.54 14.72 -17.88
C ALA A 301 21.07 15.14 -18.02
N LEU A 302 20.79 16.41 -17.74
CA LEU A 302 19.44 16.96 -17.76
C LEU A 302 19.19 17.60 -19.14
N THR A 303 18.13 17.18 -19.83
CA THR A 303 17.62 17.89 -21.01
C THR A 303 16.14 18.25 -20.80
N PRO A 304 15.59 19.22 -21.54
CA PRO A 304 14.19 19.64 -21.38
C PRO A 304 13.16 18.54 -21.63
N ALA A 305 13.51 17.48 -22.36
CA ALA A 305 12.60 16.40 -22.73
C ALA A 305 12.89 15.08 -21.99
N VAL A 306 14.16 14.82 -21.65
CA VAL A 306 14.63 13.56 -21.08
C VAL A 306 15.78 13.79 -20.11
N ILE A 307 15.75 13.11 -18.98
CA ILE A 307 16.85 13.00 -18.03
C ILE A 307 17.60 11.70 -18.30
N HIS A 308 18.88 11.80 -18.67
CA HIS A 308 19.74 10.66 -18.95
C HIS A 308 20.58 10.32 -17.72
N ILE A 309 20.67 9.05 -17.36
CA ILE A 309 21.40 8.55 -16.20
C ILE A 309 22.25 7.37 -16.69
N ARG A 310 23.55 7.34 -16.40
CA ARG A 310 24.40 6.20 -16.81
C ARG A 310 25.49 5.92 -15.77
N ASP A 311 26.15 4.78 -15.92
CA ASP A 311 27.32 4.44 -15.12
C ASP A 311 28.48 5.41 -15.43
N SER A 312 29.08 5.99 -14.39
CA SER A 312 30.15 6.99 -14.52
C SER A 312 31.54 6.39 -14.79
N LYS A 313 31.70 5.06 -14.67
CA LYS A 313 32.95 4.31 -14.92
C LYS A 313 32.88 3.48 -16.20
N ASP A 314 31.68 3.03 -16.60
CA ASP A 314 31.46 2.30 -17.86
C ASP A 314 30.37 2.96 -18.71
N VAL A 315 30.75 4.02 -19.41
CA VAL A 315 29.87 4.83 -20.28
C VAL A 315 29.40 4.08 -21.54
N THR A 316 29.86 2.85 -21.75
CA THR A 316 29.45 1.99 -22.87
C THR A 316 28.20 1.16 -22.55
N ARG A 317 27.80 1.08 -21.27
CA ARG A 317 26.56 0.44 -20.82
C ARG A 317 25.33 1.28 -21.14
N PRO A 318 24.16 0.65 -21.37
CA PRO A 318 22.90 1.39 -21.56
C PRO A 318 22.57 2.24 -20.33
N GLY A 319 22.28 3.52 -20.56
CA GLY A 319 21.80 4.43 -19.52
C GLY A 319 20.30 4.28 -19.27
N LEU A 320 19.86 4.61 -18.06
CA LEU A 320 18.47 4.82 -17.71
C LEU A 320 18.03 6.20 -18.23
N THR A 321 16.80 6.31 -18.72
CA THR A 321 16.17 7.60 -19.03
C THR A 321 14.91 7.79 -18.21
N ALA A 322 14.64 9.03 -17.82
CA ALA A 322 13.42 9.42 -17.13
C ALA A 322 12.86 10.69 -17.79
N SER A 323 11.54 10.89 -17.77
CA SER A 323 10.99 12.21 -18.13
C SER A 323 11.35 13.24 -17.04
N PRO A 324 11.44 14.54 -17.35
CA PRO A 324 11.66 15.58 -16.34
C PRO A 324 10.66 15.49 -15.19
N THR A 325 9.38 15.21 -15.48
CA THR A 325 8.35 15.00 -14.46
C THR A 325 8.62 13.77 -13.60
N ALA A 326 9.07 12.67 -14.18
CA ALA A 326 9.40 11.46 -13.43
C ALA A 326 10.65 11.65 -12.56
N TRP A 327 11.64 12.40 -13.07
CA TRP A 327 12.84 12.77 -12.33
C TRP A 327 12.53 13.73 -11.18
N THR A 328 11.67 14.72 -11.37
CA THR A 328 11.17 15.58 -10.29
C THR A 328 10.45 14.75 -9.22
N GLY A 329 9.55 13.85 -9.61
CA GLY A 329 8.89 12.95 -8.65
C GLY A 329 9.86 11.99 -7.95
N PHE A 330 10.91 11.52 -8.64
CA PHE A 330 11.99 10.73 -8.03
C PHE A 330 12.80 11.55 -7.02
N LEU A 331 13.15 12.79 -7.35
CA LEU A 331 13.88 13.70 -6.47
C LEU A 331 13.05 14.09 -5.22
N GLU A 332 11.74 14.28 -5.38
CA GLU A 332 10.81 14.53 -4.27
C GLU A 332 10.71 13.33 -3.32
N ASN A 333 10.90 12.12 -3.83
CA ASN A 333 10.87 10.89 -3.03
C ASN A 333 12.26 10.40 -2.60
N LEU A 334 13.35 10.98 -3.12
CA LEU A 334 14.73 10.59 -2.84
C LEU A 334 15.09 10.60 -1.34
N PRO A 335 14.63 11.57 -0.52
CA PRO A 335 14.85 11.55 0.92
C PRO A 335 14.23 10.33 1.62
N ARG A 336 13.21 9.70 1.01
CA ARG A 336 12.54 8.49 1.52
C ARG A 336 13.26 7.20 1.14
N TRP A 337 14.06 7.22 0.06
CA TRP A 337 14.81 6.06 -0.43
C TRP A 337 16.30 6.08 -0.08
N ALA A 338 16.86 7.25 0.22
CA ALA A 338 18.28 7.42 0.55
C ALA A 338 18.67 6.99 1.98
N ALA A 339 17.74 6.46 2.79
CA ALA A 339 18.05 5.87 4.09
C ALA A 339 18.42 4.39 3.94
N PRO A 340 19.71 3.99 4.03
CA PRO A 340 20.07 2.58 4.06
C PRO A 340 19.74 2.07 5.46
N SER A 341 18.91 1.02 5.53
CA SER A 341 18.41 0.33 6.74
C SER A 341 17.11 0.87 7.35
N ALA A 342 15.99 0.65 6.66
CA ALA A 342 14.75 0.32 7.34
C ALA A 342 13.93 -0.64 6.49
N THR A 343 13.90 -1.90 6.90
CA THR A 343 12.77 -2.79 6.63
C THR A 343 11.45 -2.06 6.95
N PRO A 344 10.37 -2.20 6.16
CA PRO A 344 9.07 -1.74 6.60
C PRO A 344 8.57 -2.70 7.69
N GLU A 345 8.98 -2.45 8.93
CA GLU A 345 8.32 -3.02 10.12
C GLU A 345 6.94 -2.35 10.30
N PRO A 346 5.94 -3.11 10.76
CA PRO A 346 4.52 -2.93 10.46
C PRO A 346 3.92 -1.71 11.14
N PHE A 347 2.88 -1.16 10.50
CA PHE A 347 1.84 -0.29 11.08
C PHE A 347 2.24 0.41 12.39
N VAL A 348 2.85 1.59 12.30
CA VAL A 348 3.03 2.46 13.46
C VAL A 348 1.65 2.93 13.89
N ASN A 349 1.04 2.22 14.83
CA ASN A 349 -0.10 2.74 15.55
C ASN A 349 0.40 3.90 16.43
N ARG A 350 0.46 5.10 15.86
CA ARG A 350 0.90 6.34 16.55
C ARG A 350 0.15 6.50 17.86
N ALA A 351 -1.17 6.23 17.88
CA ALA A 351 -1.98 6.28 19.11
C ALA A 351 -1.44 5.30 20.18
N ALA A 352 -1.21 4.04 19.83
CA ALA A 352 -0.68 3.05 20.78
C ALA A 352 0.73 3.41 21.30
N TYR A 353 1.58 4.02 20.46
CA TYR A 353 2.88 4.51 20.92
C TYR A 353 2.73 5.64 21.94
N TRP A 354 1.90 6.63 21.63
CA TRP A 354 1.71 7.82 22.48
C TRP A 354 0.86 7.56 23.72
N ASP A 355 -0.01 6.55 23.72
CA ASP A 355 -0.73 6.07 24.91
C ASP A 355 0.24 5.59 26.02
N LEU A 356 1.41 5.08 25.62
CA LEU A 356 2.47 4.65 26.52
C LEU A 356 3.41 5.79 26.94
N TYR A 357 3.30 6.96 26.29
CA TYR A 357 4.10 8.14 26.56
C TYR A 357 3.50 8.90 27.75
N LYS A 358 4.32 9.18 28.76
CA LYS A 358 3.87 9.84 30.00
C LYS A 358 4.57 11.19 30.17
N PRO A 359 3.82 12.29 30.19
CA PRO A 359 3.92 13.26 31.27
C PRO A 359 2.93 12.84 32.38
N SER A 360 3.23 13.11 33.64
CA SER A 360 2.31 12.95 34.80
C SER A 360 1.86 11.52 35.21
N ALA A 361 2.00 11.22 36.51
CA ALA A 361 1.67 9.91 37.11
C ALA A 361 0.16 9.57 37.03
N PRO A 362 -0.25 8.28 37.12
CA PRO A 362 -1.61 7.83 36.80
C PRO A 362 -2.77 8.43 37.64
N HIS A 363 -2.52 9.17 38.72
CA HIS A 363 -3.54 9.58 39.70
C HIS A 363 -3.39 11.00 40.30
N GLY A 364 -2.70 11.94 39.62
CA GLY A 364 -2.41 13.28 40.15
C GLY A 364 -3.40 14.39 39.75
N ALA A 365 -3.35 15.50 40.50
CA ALA A 365 -3.93 16.79 40.12
C ALA A 365 -3.36 17.28 38.77
N PRO A 366 -4.09 18.13 38.01
CA PRO A 366 -3.54 18.72 36.80
C PRO A 366 -2.20 19.40 37.12
N PRO A 367 -1.16 19.20 36.30
CA PRO A 367 0.07 19.96 36.47
C PRO A 367 -0.23 21.45 36.26
N ASP A 368 0.48 22.34 36.96
CA ASP A 368 0.30 23.77 36.74
C ASP A 368 0.52 24.11 35.25
N PRO A 369 -0.37 24.93 34.64
CA PRO A 369 -0.13 25.41 33.29
C PRO A 369 1.14 26.22 33.29
N LEU A 370 2.04 25.91 32.37
CA LEU A 370 3.28 26.65 32.19
C LEU A 370 3.11 27.70 31.10
N PRO A 371 3.81 28.84 31.20
CA PRO A 371 4.01 29.70 30.05
C PRO A 371 4.50 28.87 28.86
N VAL A 372 4.05 29.23 27.66
CA VAL A 372 4.53 28.61 26.43
C VAL A 372 6.05 28.72 26.38
N GLY A 373 6.71 27.57 26.45
CA GLY A 373 8.16 27.43 26.37
C GLY A 373 8.53 26.51 25.21
N TRP A 374 9.52 26.90 24.43
CA TRP A 374 9.93 26.14 23.24
C TRP A 374 11.02 25.13 23.54
N THR A 375 11.81 25.35 24.58
CA THR A 375 12.90 24.47 25.02
C THR A 375 12.46 23.64 26.23
N PRO A 376 13.11 22.49 26.51
CA PRO A 376 12.73 21.65 27.65
C PRO A 376 13.26 22.22 28.98
N TYR A 377 13.97 23.34 28.93
CA TYR A 377 14.61 23.99 30.08
C TYR A 377 13.73 25.15 30.56
N ALA A 378 13.36 25.13 31.84
CA ALA A 378 12.46 26.13 32.41
C ALA A 378 13.07 27.54 32.30
N GLY A 379 12.28 28.49 31.79
CA GLY A 379 12.70 29.90 31.65
C GLY A 379 13.79 30.14 30.61
N HIS A 380 13.97 29.22 29.65
CA HIS A 380 15.05 29.27 28.67
C HIS A 380 14.55 29.20 27.22
N GLY A 381 15.25 29.93 26.36
CA GLY A 381 14.92 30.10 24.94
C GLY A 381 13.87 31.19 24.72
N PRO A 382 13.31 31.28 23.50
CA PRO A 382 12.22 32.19 23.21
C PRO A 382 10.98 31.85 24.06
N GLY A 383 10.06 32.80 24.18
CA GLY A 383 8.81 32.67 24.91
C GLY A 383 7.57 32.76 24.03
N VAL A 384 6.46 33.19 24.65
CA VAL A 384 5.15 33.31 24.02
C VAL A 384 5.11 34.31 22.85
N GLU A 385 6.07 35.24 22.78
CA GLU A 385 6.15 36.28 21.74
C GLU A 385 6.22 35.71 20.32
N LEU A 386 6.72 34.47 20.14
CA LEU A 386 6.73 33.81 18.84
C LEU A 386 5.32 33.60 18.28
N LEU A 387 4.32 33.41 19.15
CA LEU A 387 2.93 33.22 18.74
C LEU A 387 2.27 34.49 18.19
N GLY A 388 2.82 35.68 18.46
CA GLY A 388 2.35 36.93 17.85
C GLY A 388 1.02 37.49 18.40
N GLY A 389 0.62 37.12 19.62
CA GLY A 389 -0.62 37.62 20.24
C GLY A 389 -1.92 37.14 19.57
N PRO A 390 -2.10 35.82 19.36
CA PRO A 390 -3.22 35.26 18.62
C PRO A 390 -4.55 35.40 19.37
N ARG A 391 -5.68 35.49 18.67
CA ARG A 391 -7.02 35.30 19.26
C ARG A 391 -7.45 33.83 19.19
N THR A 392 -6.91 33.09 18.23
CA THR A 392 -7.20 31.69 17.97
C THR A 392 -5.92 30.91 17.75
N ALA A 393 -5.82 29.72 18.38
CA ALA A 393 -4.66 28.86 18.27
C ALA A 393 -5.05 27.39 18.05
N LEU A 394 -4.22 26.68 17.29
CA LEU A 394 -4.27 25.23 17.13
C LEU A 394 -2.96 24.63 17.64
N GLU A 395 -3.03 23.71 18.59
CA GLU A 395 -1.87 22.94 19.06
C GLU A 395 -1.85 21.55 18.43
N LEU A 396 -0.74 21.19 17.78
CA LEU A 396 -0.53 19.90 17.12
C LEU A 396 0.30 18.97 18.00
N GLY A 397 -0.29 17.84 18.40
CA GLY A 397 0.32 16.93 19.38
C GLY A 397 0.27 17.50 20.78
N SER A 398 -0.91 17.96 21.21
CA SER A 398 -1.08 18.71 22.47
C SER A 398 -0.84 17.89 23.73
N GLY A 399 -0.77 16.57 23.64
CA GLY A 399 -0.67 15.68 24.80
C GLY A 399 -1.73 15.97 25.86
N GLU A 400 -1.28 16.29 27.07
CA GLU A 400 -2.14 16.64 28.21
C GLU A 400 -2.64 18.10 28.19
N GLY A 401 -2.22 18.91 27.21
CA GLY A 401 -2.75 20.24 26.93
C GLY A 401 -2.34 21.32 27.92
N ARG A 402 -1.13 21.25 28.48
CA ARG A 402 -0.67 22.21 29.50
C ARG A 402 -0.49 23.62 28.93
N GLU A 403 0.14 23.71 27.78
CA GLU A 403 0.43 24.95 27.06
C GLU A 403 -0.87 25.54 26.49
N ALA A 404 -1.72 24.70 25.89
CA ALA A 404 -3.07 25.11 25.48
C ALA A 404 -3.89 25.67 26.64
N ALA A 405 -3.86 25.06 27.83
CA ALA A 405 -4.58 25.55 29.00
C ALA A 405 -4.05 26.89 29.50
N TRP A 406 -2.73 27.12 29.46
CA TRP A 406 -2.15 28.41 29.81
C TRP A 406 -2.58 29.50 28.83
N LEU A 407 -2.51 29.24 27.52
CA LEU A 407 -2.97 30.18 26.49
C LEU A 407 -4.47 30.50 26.60
N ALA A 408 -5.29 29.49 26.87
CA ALA A 408 -6.72 29.67 27.05
C ALA A 408 -7.07 30.54 28.26
N ARG A 409 -6.35 30.37 29.38
CA ARG A 409 -6.47 31.27 30.55
C ARG A 409 -6.05 32.71 30.25
N GLY A 410 -5.15 32.90 29.28
CA GLY A 410 -4.77 34.20 28.73
C GLY A 410 -5.80 34.81 27.77
N GLY A 411 -6.93 34.14 27.51
CA GLY A 411 -8.02 34.64 26.66
C GLY A 411 -7.95 34.19 25.19
N VAL A 412 -6.99 33.32 24.83
CA VAL A 412 -6.90 32.76 23.47
C VAL A 412 -7.89 31.61 23.31
N ARG A 413 -8.59 31.50 22.18
CA ARG A 413 -9.37 30.30 21.88
C ARG A 413 -8.47 29.22 21.31
N VAL A 414 -8.27 28.12 22.03
CA VAL A 414 -7.31 27.07 21.68
C VAL A 414 -8.01 25.76 21.36
N THR A 415 -7.59 25.11 20.28
CA THR A 415 -7.92 23.71 20.01
C THR A 415 -6.66 22.88 20.09
N GLY A 416 -6.58 21.92 21.01
CA GLY A 416 -5.51 20.93 21.06
C GLY A 416 -5.90 19.67 20.31
N VAL A 417 -5.03 19.16 19.45
CA VAL A 417 -5.23 17.91 18.71
C VAL A 417 -4.15 16.93 19.10
N ASP A 418 -4.54 15.73 19.51
CA ASP A 418 -3.60 14.66 19.80
C ASP A 418 -4.21 13.30 19.41
N VAL A 419 -3.35 12.40 18.95
CA VAL A 419 -3.76 11.07 18.47
C VAL A 419 -3.97 10.08 19.61
N SER A 420 -3.45 10.35 20.80
CA SER A 420 -3.58 9.48 21.97
C SER A 420 -4.91 9.69 22.69
N PRO A 421 -5.82 8.70 22.69
CA PRO A 421 -7.04 8.77 23.50
C PRO A 421 -6.74 8.87 25.00
N VAL A 422 -5.62 8.30 25.46
CA VAL A 422 -5.20 8.38 26.87
C VAL A 422 -4.83 9.81 27.25
N GLN A 423 -4.05 10.51 26.42
CA GLN A 423 -3.63 11.90 26.70
C GLN A 423 -4.81 12.86 26.58
N VAL A 424 -5.60 12.78 25.50
CA VAL A 424 -6.78 13.63 25.30
C VAL A 424 -7.82 13.41 26.39
N GLY A 425 -8.01 12.16 26.83
CA GLY A 425 -8.89 11.83 27.94
C GLY A 425 -8.47 12.52 29.25
N ARG A 426 -7.17 12.62 29.53
CA ARG A 426 -6.65 13.37 30.68
C ARG A 426 -6.84 14.88 30.52
N ALA A 427 -6.45 15.43 29.38
CA ALA A 427 -6.57 16.86 29.06
C ALA A 427 -8.02 17.35 29.25
N ARG A 428 -9.00 16.63 28.68
CA ARG A 428 -10.43 16.96 28.82
C ARG A 428 -10.90 16.96 30.27
N ARG A 429 -10.42 16.03 31.11
CA ARG A 429 -10.80 15.99 32.53
C ARG A 429 -10.17 17.12 33.33
N TRP A 430 -8.88 17.37 33.13
CA TRP A 430 -8.12 18.37 33.87
C TRP A 430 -8.53 19.79 33.56
N TRP A 431 -8.91 20.06 32.32
CA TRP A 431 -9.20 21.41 31.85
C TRP A 431 -10.67 21.67 31.55
N ALA A 432 -11.58 20.81 32.03
CA ALA A 432 -13.03 20.91 31.77
C ALA A 432 -13.65 22.28 32.13
N GLY A 433 -13.05 23.02 33.08
CA GLY A 433 -13.50 24.35 33.50
C GLY A 433 -12.80 25.53 32.82
N VAL A 434 -11.84 25.28 31.91
CA VAL A 434 -11.10 26.35 31.23
C VAL A 434 -11.88 26.78 29.99
N GLY A 435 -12.43 27.99 30.02
CA GLY A 435 -13.18 28.55 28.89
C GLY A 435 -12.28 28.78 27.66
N GLY A 436 -12.82 28.54 26.47
CA GLY A 436 -12.10 28.76 25.21
C GLY A 436 -11.11 27.66 24.83
N LEU A 437 -11.12 26.52 25.52
CA LEU A 437 -10.23 25.39 25.27
C LEU A 437 -11.00 24.13 24.85
N ASP A 438 -10.67 23.58 23.68
CA ASP A 438 -11.22 22.33 23.17
C ASP A 438 -10.10 21.31 22.87
N PHE A 439 -10.41 20.02 23.00
CA PHE A 439 -9.48 18.93 22.63
C PHE A 439 -10.11 17.94 21.64
N VAL A 440 -9.37 17.60 20.60
CA VAL A 440 -9.75 16.63 19.56
C VAL A 440 -8.83 15.41 19.64
N CYS A 441 -9.43 14.22 19.68
CA CYS A 441 -8.72 12.94 19.66
C CYS A 441 -8.73 12.38 18.24
N GLU A 442 -7.69 12.69 17.47
CA GLU A 442 -7.56 12.32 16.05
C GLU A 442 -6.10 12.41 15.61
N ASP A 443 -5.75 11.73 14.51
CA ASP A 443 -4.49 12.01 13.82
C ASP A 443 -4.47 13.46 13.30
N VAL A 444 -3.34 14.14 13.49
CA VAL A 444 -3.24 15.58 13.18
C VAL A 444 -3.36 15.87 11.68
N GLU A 445 -2.81 15.02 10.81
CA GLU A 445 -2.84 15.22 9.36
C GLU A 445 -4.28 15.07 8.87
N SER A 446 -4.98 14.06 9.39
CA SER A 446 -6.40 13.82 9.12
C SER A 446 -7.29 14.99 9.58
N TYR A 447 -7.10 15.48 10.81
CA TYR A 447 -7.86 16.59 11.35
C TYR A 447 -7.64 17.89 10.57
N VAL A 448 -6.38 18.26 10.31
CA VAL A 448 -6.01 19.51 9.62
C VAL A 448 -6.46 19.46 8.15
N ALA A 449 -6.42 18.29 7.51
CA ALA A 449 -6.93 18.10 6.16
C ALA A 449 -8.44 18.36 6.07
N ARG A 450 -9.25 17.77 6.98
CA ARG A 450 -10.72 17.84 6.90
C ARG A 450 -11.34 19.12 7.47
N THR A 451 -10.72 19.75 8.46
CA THR A 451 -11.31 20.90 9.15
C THR A 451 -11.31 22.14 8.26
N GLU A 452 -12.37 22.93 8.22
CA GLU A 452 -12.38 24.19 7.44
C GLU A 452 -11.97 25.42 8.27
N ARG A 453 -11.71 25.22 9.57
CA ARG A 453 -11.31 26.31 10.47
C ARG A 453 -9.94 26.87 10.09
N VAL A 454 -9.78 28.17 10.32
CA VAL A 454 -8.51 28.88 10.22
C VAL A 454 -8.14 29.48 11.58
N TRP A 455 -6.83 29.57 11.84
CA TRP A 455 -6.28 30.03 13.11
C TRP A 455 -5.28 31.17 12.88
N ASP A 456 -5.18 32.08 13.85
CA ASP A 456 -4.13 33.11 13.85
C ASP A 456 -2.75 32.48 14.08
N VAL A 457 -2.69 31.42 14.88
CA VAL A 457 -1.46 30.63 15.08
C VAL A 457 -1.75 29.12 15.06
N VAL A 458 -0.84 28.35 14.47
CA VAL A 458 -0.74 26.91 14.66
C VAL A 458 0.61 26.66 15.33
N TYR A 459 0.66 25.83 16.36
CA TYR A 459 1.92 25.52 17.03
C TYR A 459 2.08 24.05 17.39
N SER A 460 3.33 23.61 17.54
CA SER A 460 3.70 22.23 17.87
C SER A 460 4.94 22.21 18.76
N ILE A 461 4.76 21.95 20.05
CA ILE A 461 5.84 21.95 21.04
C ILE A 461 6.19 20.50 21.36
N TRP A 462 7.37 20.04 20.92
CA TRP A 462 7.78 18.62 21.04
C TRP A 462 6.74 17.64 20.48
N GLY A 463 5.90 18.14 19.58
CA GLY A 463 4.65 17.53 19.15
C GLY A 463 4.69 17.10 17.70
N ALA A 464 3.54 17.15 17.05
CA ALA A 464 3.33 16.45 15.79
C ALA A 464 4.16 16.98 14.61
N ALA A 465 4.66 18.23 14.65
CA ALA A 465 5.59 18.74 13.64
C ALA A 465 6.90 17.93 13.57
N TRP A 466 7.30 17.27 14.66
CA TRP A 466 8.48 16.40 14.66
C TRP A 466 8.18 14.97 14.22
N PHE A 467 6.94 14.52 14.39
CA PHE A 467 6.51 13.11 14.23
C PHE A 467 5.59 12.87 13.02
N CYS A 468 5.38 13.89 12.19
CA CYS A 468 4.69 13.79 10.91
C CYS A 468 5.63 14.25 9.80
N ASP A 469 5.39 13.75 8.58
CA ASP A 469 6.18 14.16 7.43
C ASP A 469 5.93 15.65 7.15
N PRO A 470 6.95 16.52 7.21
CA PRO A 470 6.76 17.95 6.97
C PRO A 470 6.30 18.26 5.54
N ALA A 471 6.65 17.45 4.55
CA ALA A 471 6.15 17.62 3.19
C ALA A 471 4.64 17.37 3.08
N SER A 472 4.07 16.61 4.02
CA SER A 472 2.63 16.38 4.13
C SER A 472 1.96 17.41 5.05
N LEU A 473 2.48 17.57 6.28
CA LEU A 473 1.85 18.38 7.32
C LEU A 473 1.94 19.88 7.05
N PHE A 474 3.08 20.40 6.58
CA PHE A 474 3.26 21.85 6.48
C PHE A 474 2.33 22.51 5.45
N PRO A 475 2.08 21.93 4.26
CA PRO A 475 1.08 22.47 3.34
C PRO A 475 -0.33 22.50 3.92
N LEU A 476 -0.70 21.47 4.69
CA LEU A 476 -1.99 21.42 5.39
C LEU A 476 -2.08 22.53 6.44
N VAL A 477 -1.05 22.69 7.26
CA VAL A 477 -0.96 23.77 8.25
C VAL A 477 -1.05 25.14 7.58
N ARG A 478 -0.32 25.35 6.48
CA ARG A 478 -0.31 26.61 5.74
C ARG A 478 -1.71 27.02 5.27
N ARG A 479 -2.54 26.06 4.83
CA ARG A 479 -3.93 26.29 4.40
C ARG A 479 -4.87 26.63 5.54
N ARG A 480 -4.49 26.34 6.78
CA ARG A 480 -5.29 26.60 7.98
C ARG A 480 -4.83 27.82 8.77
N LEU A 481 -3.88 28.59 8.26
CA LEU A 481 -3.51 29.87 8.83
C LEU A 481 -4.32 31.00 8.22
N ALA A 482 -4.81 31.89 9.09
CA ALA A 482 -5.32 33.18 8.69
C ALA A 482 -4.22 34.01 8.00
N PRO A 483 -4.57 35.02 7.18
CA PRO A 483 -3.58 35.94 6.62
C PRO A 483 -2.72 36.59 7.72
N GLY A 484 -1.41 36.62 7.51
CA GLY A 484 -0.43 37.05 8.52
C GLY A 484 -0.25 36.11 9.72
N GLY A 485 -0.93 34.96 9.74
CA GLY A 485 -0.81 33.95 10.77
C GLY A 485 0.56 33.26 10.80
N ARG A 486 0.84 32.55 11.89
CA ARG A 486 2.15 31.91 12.13
C ARG A 486 2.03 30.41 12.38
N PHE A 487 2.96 29.65 11.83
CA PHE A 487 3.23 28.29 12.28
C PHE A 487 4.51 28.27 13.11
N VAL A 488 4.46 27.76 14.33
CA VAL A 488 5.62 27.72 15.23
C VAL A 488 5.83 26.31 15.75
N PHE A 489 7.04 25.78 15.67
CA PHE A 489 7.32 24.45 16.20
C PHE A 489 8.65 24.38 16.93
N SER A 490 8.75 23.43 17.86
CA SER A 490 10.02 23.07 18.48
C SER A 490 10.21 21.58 18.65
N HIS A 491 11.46 21.15 18.57
CA HIS A 491 11.87 19.78 18.83
C HIS A 491 13.36 19.68 19.19
N GLY A 492 13.82 18.49 19.56
CA GLY A 492 15.23 18.29 19.91
C GLY A 492 16.15 18.47 18.71
N GLU A 493 17.34 19.05 18.95
CA GLU A 493 18.39 19.19 17.94
C GLU A 493 18.70 17.85 17.24
N THR A 494 18.76 17.94 15.91
CA THR A 494 19.15 16.83 15.04
C THR A 494 20.64 16.59 15.16
N ALA A 495 21.06 15.36 15.46
CA ALA A 495 22.48 15.03 15.53
C ALA A 495 23.13 15.17 14.15
N ALA A 496 24.34 15.73 14.10
CA ALA A 496 25.06 15.93 12.85
C ALA A 496 25.25 14.60 12.08
N GLY A 497 24.87 14.59 10.81
CA GLY A 497 24.98 13.42 9.93
C GLY A 497 23.78 12.45 10.01
N LEU A 498 22.80 12.72 10.87
CA LEU A 498 21.56 11.96 10.96
C LEU A 498 20.37 12.83 10.51
N TYR A 499 20.27 13.06 9.20
CA TYR A 499 19.22 13.87 8.60
C TYR A 499 18.19 13.00 7.85
N GLY A 500 16.93 13.41 7.87
CA GLY A 500 15.81 12.69 7.28
C GLY A 500 14.90 12.00 8.31
N PRO A 501 14.03 11.09 7.83
CA PRO A 501 13.14 10.32 8.69
C PRO A 501 13.92 9.25 9.49
N GLU A 502 13.72 9.23 10.80
CA GLU A 502 14.26 8.23 11.72
C GLU A 502 13.13 7.53 12.47
N ILE A 503 13.31 6.25 12.81
CA ILE A 503 12.36 5.55 13.68
C ILE A 503 12.79 5.68 15.14
N LEU A 504 12.02 6.45 15.91
CA LEU A 504 12.16 6.52 17.36
C LEU A 504 11.55 5.26 18.00
N ARG A 505 12.40 4.41 18.57
CA ARG A 505 11.99 3.26 19.38
C ARG A 505 12.28 3.52 20.84
N ARG A 506 11.27 3.35 21.70
CA ARG A 506 11.45 3.43 23.16
C ARG A 506 12.06 2.16 23.74
N ARG A 507 11.66 1.01 23.20
CA ARG A 507 12.11 -0.33 23.59
C ARG A 507 12.11 -1.24 22.37
N ALA A 508 12.89 -2.31 22.40
CA ALA A 508 13.00 -3.25 21.28
C ALA A 508 11.68 -3.97 20.96
N ASP A 509 10.77 -4.08 21.92
CA ASP A 509 9.49 -4.78 21.84
C ASP A 509 8.30 -3.89 21.41
N VAL A 510 8.51 -2.59 21.22
CA VAL A 510 7.45 -1.64 20.82
C VAL A 510 7.74 -1.08 19.43
N ALA A 511 6.73 -1.10 18.54
CA ALA A 511 6.81 -0.46 17.23
C ALA A 511 7.17 1.02 17.40
N GLY A 512 8.22 1.49 16.69
CA GLY A 512 8.68 2.87 16.82
C GLY A 512 7.83 3.85 16.02
N VAL A 513 7.94 5.14 16.33
CA VAL A 513 7.30 6.23 15.56
C VAL A 513 8.32 6.95 14.68
N PRO A 514 7.97 7.32 13.44
CA PRO A 514 8.87 8.13 12.64
C PRO A 514 9.00 9.53 13.24
N ARG A 515 10.21 10.07 13.20
CA ARG A 515 10.52 11.47 13.50
C ARG A 515 11.39 12.03 12.40
N TRP A 516 11.25 13.30 12.07
CA TRP A 516 12.03 13.95 11.02
C TRP A 516 13.09 14.84 11.65
N GLY A 517 14.35 14.63 11.29
CA GLY A 517 15.46 15.46 11.74
C GLY A 517 16.11 16.15 10.55
N TYR A 518 16.11 17.47 10.52
CA TYR A 518 16.79 18.24 9.47
C TYR A 518 17.65 19.35 10.07
N PRO A 519 18.67 19.84 9.34
CA PRO A 519 19.35 21.07 9.70
C PRO A 519 18.40 22.27 9.52
N PRO A 520 18.63 23.40 10.22
CA PRO A 520 17.72 24.56 10.19
C PRO A 520 17.40 25.07 8.77
N GLN A 521 18.40 25.09 7.88
CA GLN A 521 18.24 25.59 6.52
C GLN A 521 17.27 24.73 5.69
N GLU A 522 17.23 23.42 5.96
CA GLU A 522 16.32 22.50 5.27
C GLU A 522 14.91 22.58 5.83
N TRP A 523 14.74 22.77 7.15
CA TRP A 523 13.43 23.11 7.72
C TRP A 523 12.86 24.41 7.14
N GLU A 524 13.68 25.45 6.96
CA GLU A 524 13.27 26.67 6.28
C GLU A 524 12.85 26.43 4.82
N ALA A 525 13.59 25.58 4.11
CA ALA A 525 13.26 25.21 2.74
C ALA A 525 11.92 24.47 2.66
N LEU A 526 11.65 23.54 3.59
CA LEU A 526 10.38 22.82 3.68
C LEU A 526 9.19 23.76 3.97
N LEU A 527 9.37 24.73 4.87
CA LEU A 527 8.36 25.77 5.10
C LEU A 527 8.11 26.61 3.84
N LYS A 528 9.18 27.06 3.15
CA LYS A 528 9.03 27.83 1.90
C LYS A 528 8.33 27.01 0.81
N ALA A 529 8.70 25.74 0.64
CA ALA A 529 8.07 24.82 -0.31
C ALA A 529 6.58 24.58 0.02
N ALA A 530 6.21 24.59 1.29
CA ALA A 530 4.82 24.49 1.75
C ALA A 530 4.00 25.77 1.54
N GLY A 531 4.58 26.85 1.03
CA GLY A 531 3.88 28.10 0.67
C GLY A 531 3.85 29.16 1.77
N PHE A 532 4.71 29.06 2.79
CA PHE A 532 4.94 30.15 3.75
C PHE A 532 5.73 31.29 3.09
N SER A 533 5.33 32.54 3.31
CA SER A 533 5.93 33.71 2.67
C SER A 533 7.29 34.08 3.26
N ALA A 534 7.50 33.72 4.53
CA ALA A 534 8.79 33.80 5.20
C ALA A 534 8.94 32.58 6.12
N ALA A 535 10.19 32.21 6.40
CA ALA A 535 10.53 31.15 7.34
C ALA A 535 11.86 31.48 8.02
N GLN A 536 11.95 31.16 9.31
CA GLN A 536 13.16 31.27 10.12
C GLN A 536 13.23 30.03 11.01
N VAL A 537 14.35 29.32 10.97
CA VAL A 537 14.58 28.17 11.84
C VAL A 537 15.98 28.29 12.44
N GLU A 538 16.08 28.08 13.75
CA GLU A 538 17.34 28.15 14.47
C GLU A 538 17.48 27.02 15.48
N VAL A 539 18.72 26.74 15.88
CA VAL A 539 19.00 25.87 17.03
C VAL A 539 19.29 26.77 18.22
N VAL A 540 18.41 26.73 19.21
CA VAL A 540 18.62 27.35 20.52
C VAL A 540 19.54 26.42 21.33
N PRO A 541 20.78 26.84 21.68
CA PRO A 541 21.71 26.00 22.44
C PRO A 541 21.13 25.63 23.81
N GLY A 542 21.36 24.40 24.27
CA GLY A 542 20.98 24.02 25.62
C GLY A 542 21.91 24.65 26.68
N PRO A 543 21.41 25.00 27.87
CA PRO A 543 22.23 25.50 28.96
C PRO A 543 23.20 24.42 29.45
N GLU A 544 24.39 24.81 29.90
CA GLU A 544 25.38 23.93 30.57
C GLU A 544 25.77 22.68 29.76
N GLY A 545 25.81 22.78 28.43
CA GLY A 545 26.12 21.64 27.55
C GLY A 545 24.95 20.69 27.32
N GLY A 546 23.73 21.12 27.70
CA GLY A 546 22.48 20.46 27.34
C GLY A 546 22.26 20.42 25.82
N ARG A 547 21.42 19.49 25.37
CA ARG A 547 21.09 19.34 23.95
C ARG A 547 20.37 20.58 23.44
N GLY A 548 20.72 21.04 22.24
CA GLY A 548 20.02 22.14 21.58
C GLY A 548 18.57 21.82 21.27
N THR A 549 17.79 22.85 20.98
CA THR A 549 16.40 22.77 20.55
C THR A 549 16.25 23.47 19.21
N VAL A 550 15.71 22.78 18.21
CA VAL A 550 15.28 23.43 16.97
C VAL A 550 14.00 24.20 17.26
N VAL A 551 13.98 25.48 16.89
CA VAL A 551 12.80 26.34 16.95
C VAL A 551 12.58 26.92 15.55
N GLY A 552 11.40 26.69 15.00
CA GLY A 552 11.03 27.13 13.66
C GLY A 552 9.78 27.99 13.65
N VAL A 553 9.80 29.04 12.82
CA VAL A 553 8.67 29.93 12.55
C VAL A 553 8.45 30.03 11.05
N GLY A 554 7.23 29.76 10.60
CA GLY A 554 6.76 30.06 9.24
C GLY A 554 5.66 31.11 9.30
N TRP A 555 5.72 32.12 8.43
CA TRP A 555 4.70 33.16 8.32
C TRP A 555 3.82 32.94 7.08
N ALA A 556 2.51 33.01 7.27
CA ALA A 556 1.57 33.09 6.16
C ALA A 556 1.64 34.50 5.54
N GLY A 557 1.44 34.57 4.22
CA GLY A 557 1.34 35.85 3.52
C GLY A 557 0.13 36.69 3.99
N PRO A 558 0.13 37.99 3.69
CA PRO A 558 -0.98 38.89 3.98
C PRO A 558 -2.25 38.57 3.19
#